data_AF-A0A1H9H1A8-F1
#
_entry.id   AF-A0A1H9H1A8-F1
#
_cell.length_a   1.000
_cell.length_b   1.000
_cell.length_c   1.000
_cell.angle_alpha   90.00
_cell.angle_beta   90.00
_cell.angle_gamma   90.00
#
_symmetry.space_group_name_H-M   'P 1'
#
loop_
_entity.id
_entity.type
_entity.pdbx_description
1 polymer ?
#
loop_
_entity_poly.entity_id
_entity_poly.type
_entity_poly.pdbx_seq_one_letter_code
_entity_poly.pdbx_strand_id
1 'polypeptide(L)'
;MKKHLKFIVLAPLFMAVLCEDATDECGLEDPEVYEINVENIVETYAVDQTIWLNAQISSMLVDYCTEATTPELITDTQVFLDGLFVLKLVNQTEVNAEVFTDATISYDIGEPFSFNVCSEAIDYLPELTNDNLFYEYRLGISINTTGDYCIVNARNNVFSTENQNNADIFDSYNTLENQIKFKSCNITFTRNGTDGHYFFRVQ
;
A
#
# COMPACT_ATOMS: atom_id res chain seq x y z
N MET A 1 -38.43 -34.60 -64.66
CA MET A 1 -37.27 -33.70 -64.82
C MET A 1 -37.62 -32.31 -64.31
N LYS A 2 -36.62 -31.60 -63.73
CA LYS A 2 -36.64 -30.29 -63.05
C LYS A 2 -36.87 -30.40 -61.53
N LYS A 3 -35.84 -30.67 -60.72
CA LYS A 3 -34.73 -29.81 -60.24
C LYS A 3 -35.17 -28.70 -59.26
N HIS A 4 -34.80 -28.94 -58.01
CA HIS A 4 -34.30 -28.03 -56.96
C HIS A 4 -34.96 -26.66 -56.77
N LEU A 5 -35.43 -26.42 -55.54
CA LEU A 5 -35.00 -25.25 -54.79
C LEU A 5 -35.06 -25.55 -53.28
N LYS A 6 -33.89 -25.75 -52.67
CA LYS A 6 -33.72 -25.75 -51.22
C LYS A 6 -33.72 -24.29 -50.77
N PHE A 7 -34.71 -23.86 -50.00
CA PHE A 7 -34.58 -22.65 -49.18
C PHE A 7 -34.17 -23.09 -47.79
N ILE A 8 -32.87 -23.11 -47.54
CA ILE A 8 -32.32 -23.11 -46.19
C ILE A 8 -32.53 -21.69 -45.68
N VAL A 9 -33.52 -21.51 -44.81
CA VAL A 9 -33.61 -20.30 -43.99
C VAL A 9 -32.51 -20.42 -42.95
N LEU A 10 -31.31 -19.98 -43.31
CA LEU A 10 -30.27 -19.61 -42.36
C LEU A 10 -30.77 -18.34 -41.68
N ALA A 11 -31.60 -18.52 -40.64
CA ALA A 11 -31.78 -17.46 -39.67
C ALA A 11 -30.39 -17.17 -39.10
N PRO A 12 -29.90 -15.92 -39.13
CA PRO A 12 -28.81 -15.58 -38.23
C PRO A 12 -29.40 -15.76 -36.83
N LEU A 13 -28.92 -16.79 -36.13
CA LEU A 13 -28.90 -16.77 -34.67
C LEU A 13 -28.13 -15.51 -34.31
N PHE A 14 -28.84 -14.38 -34.22
CA PHE A 14 -28.44 -13.27 -33.39
C PHE A 14 -28.40 -13.85 -31.97
N MET A 15 -27.28 -14.49 -31.63
CA MET A 15 -26.80 -14.40 -30.27
C MET A 15 -26.51 -12.91 -30.10
N ALA A 16 -27.49 -12.19 -29.55
CA ALA A 16 -27.16 -11.08 -28.70
C ALA A 16 -26.24 -11.68 -27.64
N VAL A 17 -24.94 -11.58 -27.86
CA VAL A 17 -24.01 -11.47 -26.75
C VAL A 17 -24.53 -10.23 -26.05
N LEU A 18 -25.38 -10.43 -25.05
CA LEU A 18 -25.38 -9.52 -23.92
C LEU A 18 -23.90 -9.58 -23.48
N CYS A 19 -23.11 -8.62 -23.95
CA CYS A 19 -22.11 -8.09 -23.05
C CYS A 19 -22.96 -7.76 -21.83
N GLU A 20 -22.86 -8.58 -20.79
CA GLU A 20 -23.09 -8.03 -19.46
C GLU A 20 -22.21 -6.79 -19.48
N ASP A 21 -22.87 -5.62 -19.56
CA ASP A 21 -22.16 -4.37 -19.34
C ASP A 21 -21.35 -4.63 -18.08
N ALA A 22 -20.04 -4.41 -18.18
CA ALA A 22 -19.16 -4.38 -17.03
C ALA A 22 -19.96 -3.62 -15.99
N THR A 23 -20.36 -4.33 -14.93
CA THR A 23 -21.24 -3.77 -13.91
C THR A 23 -20.57 -2.46 -13.56
N ASP A 24 -21.23 -1.33 -13.81
CA ASP A 24 -20.75 -0.06 -13.31
C ASP A 24 -20.55 -0.33 -11.82
N GLU A 25 -19.30 -0.52 -11.41
CA GLU A 25 -18.94 -0.77 -10.03
C GLU A 25 -19.19 0.56 -9.34
N CYS A 26 -20.45 0.76 -8.97
CA CYS A 26 -20.85 1.82 -8.09
C CYS A 26 -20.17 1.55 -6.74
N GLY A 27 -19.38 2.51 -6.29
CA GLY A 27 -18.58 2.44 -5.09
C GLY A 27 -17.92 3.77 -4.79
N LEU A 28 -17.31 3.87 -3.62
CA LEU A 28 -16.46 5.02 -3.30
C LEU A 28 -15.24 5.01 -4.21
N GLU A 29 -14.80 6.21 -4.62
CA GLU A 29 -13.49 6.34 -5.23
C GLU A 29 -12.40 5.85 -4.28
N ASP A 30 -11.31 5.34 -4.86
CA ASP A 30 -10.17 4.91 -4.07
C ASP A 30 -9.57 6.12 -3.34
N PRO A 31 -9.33 6.03 -2.02
CA PRO A 31 -8.60 7.06 -1.31
C PRO A 31 -7.18 7.19 -1.89
N GLU A 32 -6.64 8.40 -1.84
CA GLU A 32 -5.22 8.64 -2.11
C GLU A 32 -4.34 7.69 -1.27
N VAL A 33 -3.12 7.44 -1.73
CA VAL A 33 -2.18 6.59 -0.98
C VAL A 33 -1.43 7.48 0.02
N TYR A 34 -1.28 7.04 1.26
CA TYR A 34 -0.43 7.75 2.22
C TYR A 34 1.02 7.74 1.75
N GLU A 35 1.58 8.92 1.50
CA GLU A 35 3.02 9.09 1.41
C GLU A 35 3.62 9.05 2.82
N ILE A 36 4.46 8.05 3.10
CA ILE A 36 5.15 7.94 4.38
C ILE A 36 6.11 9.13 4.50
N ASN A 37 5.89 9.97 5.50
CA ASN A 37 6.81 11.05 5.85
C ASN A 37 7.50 10.75 7.18
N VAL A 38 8.83 10.95 7.22
CA VAL A 38 9.66 10.70 8.41
C VAL A 38 10.06 12.03 9.02
N GLU A 39 9.77 12.25 10.30
CA GLU A 39 9.99 13.54 10.95
C GLU A 39 11.46 13.78 11.31
N ASN A 40 12.09 12.76 11.88
CA ASN A 40 13.41 12.86 12.49
C ASN A 40 14.46 12.11 11.66
N ILE A 41 14.55 12.45 10.38
CA ILE A 41 15.45 11.80 9.41
C ILE A 41 16.89 11.91 9.87
N VAL A 42 17.51 10.75 10.09
CA VAL A 42 18.96 10.59 10.26
C VAL A 42 19.43 9.37 9.50
N GLU A 43 20.73 9.30 9.21
CA GLU A 43 21.32 8.14 8.54
C GLU A 43 21.37 6.91 9.46
N THR A 44 21.70 7.15 10.74
CA THR A 44 21.83 6.11 11.78
C THR A 44 21.05 6.53 13.02
N TYR A 45 20.11 5.67 13.42
CA TYR A 45 19.38 5.75 14.68
C TYR A 45 20.10 4.93 15.74
N ALA A 46 20.05 5.39 16.99
CA ALA A 46 20.49 4.57 18.12
C ALA A 46 19.51 3.41 18.36
N VAL A 47 20.00 2.34 18.97
CA VAL A 47 19.14 1.29 19.55
C VAL A 47 18.06 1.91 20.44
N ASP A 48 16.82 1.45 20.28
CA ASP A 48 15.62 1.96 20.96
C ASP A 48 15.27 3.43 20.70
N GLN A 49 15.91 4.08 19.72
CA GLN A 49 15.51 5.40 19.29
C GLN A 49 14.22 5.32 18.46
N THR A 50 13.24 6.13 18.82
CA THR A 50 11.97 6.21 18.09
C THR A 50 12.13 6.97 16.77
N ILE A 51 11.71 6.34 15.69
CA ILE A 51 11.53 6.92 14.36
C ILE A 51 10.06 7.30 14.22
N TRP A 52 9.78 8.58 14.01
CA TRP A 52 8.41 9.08 13.90
C TRP A 52 7.98 9.16 12.44
N LEU A 53 6.88 8.50 12.13
CA LEU A 53 6.22 8.50 10.83
C LEU A 53 4.88 9.19 10.95
N ASN A 54 4.54 10.02 9.97
CA ASN A 54 3.23 10.62 9.84
C ASN A 54 2.78 10.64 8.37
N ALA A 55 1.46 10.72 8.19
CA ALA A 55 0.88 11.12 6.92
C ALA A 55 -0.55 11.65 7.16
N GLN A 56 -1.06 12.33 6.14
CA GLN A 56 -2.38 12.93 6.12
C GLN A 56 -3.02 12.72 4.75
N ILE A 57 -4.34 12.52 4.72
CA ILE A 57 -5.12 12.31 3.50
C ILE A 57 -6.46 13.02 3.59
N SER A 58 -7.00 13.47 2.44
CA SER A 58 -8.36 14.01 2.35
C SER A 58 -9.39 13.05 2.94
N SER A 59 -10.31 13.56 3.76
CA SER A 59 -11.46 12.81 4.30
C SER A 59 -12.64 12.71 3.32
N MET A 60 -12.52 13.37 2.17
CA MET A 60 -13.60 13.52 1.20
C MET A 60 -13.37 12.60 0.02
N LEU A 61 -14.35 11.72 -0.28
CA LEU A 61 -14.34 10.80 -1.42
C LEU A 61 -15.64 10.93 -2.24
N VAL A 62 -15.57 10.73 -3.55
CA VAL A 62 -16.74 10.64 -4.44
C VAL A 62 -17.41 9.27 -4.33
N ASP A 63 -18.74 9.24 -4.15
CA ASP A 63 -19.54 8.01 -4.23
C ASP A 63 -20.17 7.86 -5.61
N TYR A 64 -19.60 6.96 -6.43
CA TYR A 64 -20.11 6.66 -7.77
C TYR A 64 -21.43 5.88 -7.76
N CYS A 65 -21.97 5.50 -6.58
CA CYS A 65 -23.34 4.99 -6.45
C CYS A 65 -24.42 6.05 -6.58
N THR A 66 -24.03 7.33 -6.50
CA THR A 66 -24.95 8.44 -6.60
C THR A 66 -24.70 9.23 -7.90
N GLU A 67 -25.71 9.95 -8.39
CA GLU A 67 -25.50 10.91 -9.50
C GLU A 67 -24.65 12.12 -9.08
N ALA A 68 -24.25 12.21 -7.80
CA ALA A 68 -23.41 13.27 -7.29
C ALA A 68 -21.94 13.01 -7.67
N THR A 69 -21.32 14.03 -8.24
CA THR A 69 -19.87 14.04 -8.54
C THR A 69 -19.09 14.85 -7.51
N THR A 70 -19.78 15.33 -6.46
CA THR A 70 -19.18 16.10 -5.38
C THR A 70 -18.64 15.14 -4.32
N PRO A 71 -17.36 15.27 -3.93
CA PRO A 71 -16.82 14.49 -2.81
C PRO A 71 -17.63 14.72 -1.54
N GLU A 72 -17.85 13.64 -0.79
CA GLU A 72 -18.55 13.63 0.49
C GLU A 72 -17.63 13.19 1.62
N LEU A 73 -17.91 13.66 2.84
CA LEU A 73 -17.14 13.29 4.02
C LEU A 73 -17.36 11.82 4.33
N ILE A 74 -16.28 11.04 4.31
CA ILE A 74 -16.30 9.64 4.73
C ILE A 74 -15.98 9.56 6.21
N THR A 75 -16.93 9.09 7.01
CA THR A 75 -16.74 8.93 8.47
C THR A 75 -16.25 7.54 8.86
N ASP A 76 -16.28 6.58 7.94
CA ASP A 76 -15.75 5.25 8.18
C ASP A 76 -14.23 5.25 7.97
N THR A 77 -13.50 5.27 9.07
CA THR A 77 -12.03 5.30 9.06
C THR A 77 -11.42 4.03 8.47
N GLN A 78 -12.18 2.93 8.38
CA GLN A 78 -11.71 1.69 7.77
C GLN A 78 -11.44 1.82 6.27
N VAL A 79 -12.12 2.76 5.60
CA VAL A 79 -11.86 3.08 4.18
C VAL A 79 -10.45 3.62 4.00
N PHE A 80 -9.89 4.26 5.03
CA PHE A 80 -8.54 4.83 5.01
C PHE A 80 -7.50 3.90 5.65
N LEU A 81 -7.82 2.61 5.85
CA LEU A 81 -6.87 1.65 6.38
C LEU A 81 -5.66 1.48 5.48
N ASP A 82 -4.51 1.48 6.11
CA ASP A 82 -3.24 1.17 5.48
C ASP A 82 -2.38 0.38 6.49
N GLY A 83 -1.26 -0.15 6.02
CA GLY A 83 -0.31 -0.89 6.83
C GLY A 83 1.12 -0.49 6.50
N LEU A 84 2.04 -0.82 7.40
CA LEU A 84 3.48 -0.66 7.17
C LEU A 84 4.20 -1.97 7.40
N PHE A 85 5.13 -2.33 6.52
CA PHE A 85 6.10 -3.36 6.85
C PHE A 85 7.41 -2.69 7.29
N VAL A 86 7.94 -3.17 8.41
CA VAL A 86 9.35 -2.97 8.74
C VAL A 86 10.10 -4.16 8.19
N LEU A 87 11.10 -3.89 7.36
CA LEU A 87 11.90 -4.91 6.70
C LEU A 87 13.33 -4.79 7.21
N LYS A 88 13.94 -5.91 7.61
CA LYS A 88 15.38 -6.01 7.86
C LYS A 88 16.06 -6.43 6.56
N LEU A 89 17.02 -5.63 6.09
CA LEU A 89 17.74 -5.93 4.86
C LEU A 89 18.71 -7.09 5.09
N VAL A 90 18.71 -8.03 4.14
CA VAL A 90 19.59 -9.20 4.15
C VAL A 90 20.22 -9.37 2.78
N ASN A 91 21.45 -9.87 2.74
CA ASN A 91 22.17 -10.04 1.47
C ASN A 91 22.00 -11.47 0.91
N GLN A 92 20.76 -11.90 0.68
CA GLN A 92 20.46 -13.19 0.04
C GLN A 92 19.90 -12.97 -1.37
N THR A 93 20.11 -13.94 -2.26
CA THR A 93 19.82 -13.80 -3.71
C THR A 93 18.35 -14.03 -4.09
N GLU A 94 17.56 -14.72 -3.27
CA GLU A 94 16.14 -14.98 -3.58
C GLU A 94 15.19 -13.97 -2.91
N VAL A 95 15.54 -13.55 -1.69
CA VAL A 95 14.86 -12.52 -0.89
C VAL A 95 15.95 -11.66 -0.25
N ASN A 96 15.91 -10.35 -0.45
CA ASN A 96 16.93 -9.44 0.10
C ASN A 96 16.41 -8.63 1.29
N ALA A 97 15.24 -8.98 1.80
CA ALA A 97 14.72 -8.48 3.05
C ALA A 97 13.84 -9.52 3.77
N GLU A 98 13.76 -9.39 5.08
CA GLU A 98 12.90 -10.19 5.95
C GLU A 98 11.95 -9.27 6.72
N VAL A 99 10.70 -9.67 6.91
CA VAL A 99 9.76 -8.89 7.73
C VAL A 99 10.26 -8.90 9.18
N PHE A 100 10.42 -7.71 9.75
CA PHE A 100 10.91 -7.52 11.10
C PHE A 100 9.75 -7.15 12.02
N THR A 101 9.35 -8.08 12.89
CA THR A 101 8.18 -7.96 13.77
C THR A 101 8.53 -7.63 15.22
N ASP A 102 9.82 -7.63 15.59
CA ASP A 102 10.29 -7.31 16.95
C ASP A 102 10.55 -5.80 17.14
N ALA A 103 9.71 -4.97 16.53
CA ALA A 103 9.74 -3.53 16.70
C ALA A 103 8.72 -3.10 17.76
N THR A 104 9.08 -2.13 18.60
CA THR A 104 8.12 -1.48 19.50
C THR A 104 7.40 -0.39 18.75
N ILE A 105 6.08 -0.49 18.68
CA ILE A 105 5.20 0.48 18.00
C ILE A 105 4.49 1.34 19.04
N SER A 106 4.52 2.65 18.80
CA SER A 106 3.80 3.66 19.59
C SER A 106 2.90 4.46 18.67
N TYR A 107 1.72 4.83 19.15
CA TYR A 107 0.73 5.60 18.41
C TYR A 107 0.52 6.92 19.15
N ASP A 108 0.83 8.04 18.48
CA ASP A 108 0.60 9.39 19.00
C ASP A 108 -0.70 9.98 18.44
N ILE A 109 -1.01 9.67 17.18
CA ILE A 109 -2.29 9.97 16.53
C ILE A 109 -2.78 8.72 15.80
N GLY A 110 -4.07 8.42 15.94
CA GLY A 110 -4.68 7.18 15.47
C GLY A 110 -4.56 6.03 16.48
N GLU A 111 -5.04 4.85 16.09
CA GLU A 111 -5.16 3.69 16.98
C GLU A 111 -4.60 2.41 16.34
N PRO A 112 -4.05 1.48 17.14
CA PRO A 112 -3.65 0.18 16.63
C PRO A 112 -4.85 -0.56 16.06
N PHE A 113 -4.66 -1.15 14.89
CA PHE A 113 -5.68 -1.98 14.25
C PHE A 113 -5.11 -3.35 13.93
N SER A 114 -5.98 -4.33 13.76
CA SER A 114 -5.58 -5.69 13.38
C SER A 114 -6.67 -6.27 12.50
N PHE A 115 -6.47 -6.19 11.18
CA PHE A 115 -7.48 -6.64 10.22
C PHE A 115 -7.40 -8.15 9.93
N ASN A 116 -6.21 -8.75 10.04
CA ASN A 116 -5.98 -10.14 9.63
C ASN A 116 -4.96 -10.85 10.52
N VAL A 117 -5.22 -12.12 10.83
CA VAL A 117 -4.32 -13.00 11.63
C VAL A 117 -3.02 -13.34 10.87
N CYS A 118 -2.97 -13.09 9.55
CA CYS A 118 -1.79 -13.29 8.71
C CYS A 118 -1.16 -11.98 8.19
N SER A 119 -1.47 -10.82 8.79
CA SER A 119 -0.75 -9.60 8.44
C SER A 119 0.40 -9.43 9.42
N GLU A 120 1.64 -9.47 8.92
CA GLU A 120 2.81 -9.01 9.67
C GLU A 120 3.03 -7.50 9.48
N ALA A 121 2.09 -6.81 8.81
CA ALA A 121 2.08 -5.36 8.71
C ALA A 121 1.62 -4.73 10.02
N ILE A 122 2.14 -3.54 10.27
CA ILE A 122 1.67 -2.63 11.31
C ILE A 122 0.45 -1.93 10.73
N ASP A 123 -0.73 -2.42 11.06
CA ASP A 123 -1.99 -1.80 10.68
C ASP A 123 -2.35 -0.69 11.69
N TYR A 124 -3.00 0.37 11.19
CA TYR A 124 -3.43 1.50 12.01
C TYR A 124 -4.75 2.06 11.50
N LEU A 125 -5.60 2.55 12.42
CA LEU A 125 -6.74 3.37 12.08
C LEU A 125 -6.35 4.84 12.22
N PRO A 126 -6.44 5.64 11.14
CA PRO A 126 -6.18 7.07 11.23
C PRO A 126 -7.32 7.79 11.95
N GLU A 127 -7.01 8.96 12.51
CA GLU A 127 -7.97 9.82 13.21
C GLU A 127 -8.46 10.94 12.30
N LEU A 128 -9.77 11.24 12.35
CA LEU A 128 -10.33 12.38 11.63
C LEU A 128 -9.96 13.68 12.37
N THR A 129 -9.33 14.59 11.66
CA THR A 129 -9.01 15.94 12.15
C THR A 129 -10.27 16.69 12.60
N ASN A 130 -10.12 17.59 13.59
CA ASN A 130 -11.25 18.32 14.20
C ASN A 130 -12.06 19.20 13.23
N ASP A 131 -11.47 19.60 12.09
CA ASP A 131 -12.14 20.37 11.03
C ASP A 131 -12.80 19.46 9.97
N ASN A 132 -12.71 18.14 10.14
CA ASN A 132 -13.20 17.10 9.24
C ASN A 132 -12.58 17.13 7.85
N LEU A 133 -11.42 17.78 7.65
CA LEU A 133 -10.82 17.89 6.31
C LEU A 133 -9.94 16.70 5.95
N PHE A 134 -9.32 16.08 6.97
CA PHE A 134 -8.33 15.06 6.75
C PHE A 134 -8.40 13.91 7.75
N TYR A 135 -7.97 12.74 7.31
CA TYR A 135 -7.51 11.67 8.17
C TYR A 135 -6.00 11.75 8.35
N GLU A 136 -5.51 11.55 9.57
CA GLU A 136 -4.09 11.57 9.87
C GLU A 136 -3.69 10.45 10.82
N TYR A 137 -2.41 10.08 10.76
CA TYR A 137 -1.80 9.19 11.74
C TYR A 137 -0.41 9.71 12.10
N ARG A 138 0.04 9.33 13.30
CA ARG A 138 1.42 9.53 13.74
C ARG A 138 1.84 8.34 14.58
N LEU A 139 2.80 7.58 14.09
CA LEU A 139 3.29 6.38 14.76
C LEU A 139 4.80 6.40 14.90
N GLY A 140 5.27 5.90 16.03
CA GLY A 140 6.67 5.78 16.37
C GLY A 140 7.13 4.32 16.30
N ILE A 141 8.21 4.05 15.57
CA ILE A 141 8.83 2.73 15.45
C ILE A 141 10.17 2.76 16.19
N SER A 142 10.39 1.80 17.08
CA SER A 142 11.64 1.65 17.83
C SER A 142 12.17 0.23 17.67
N ILE A 143 13.45 0.10 17.35
CA ILE A 143 14.11 -1.18 17.08
C ILE A 143 15.28 -1.36 18.04
N ASN A 144 15.30 -2.51 18.72
CA ASN A 144 16.29 -2.85 19.75
C ASN A 144 17.51 -3.61 19.20
N THR A 145 17.49 -3.99 17.91
CA THR A 145 18.56 -4.76 17.26
C THR A 145 19.26 -3.93 16.21
N THR A 146 20.58 -4.08 16.13
CA THR A 146 21.38 -3.41 15.10
C THR A 146 21.12 -4.02 13.72
N GLY A 147 21.24 -3.20 12.69
CA GLY A 147 21.12 -3.64 11.30
C GLY A 147 20.71 -2.52 10.36
N ASP A 148 20.50 -2.89 9.11
CA ASP A 148 19.96 -2.03 8.07
C ASP A 148 18.51 -2.41 7.81
N TYR A 149 17.64 -1.42 7.73
CA TYR A 149 16.21 -1.59 7.71
C TYR A 149 15.57 -0.71 6.62
N CYS A 150 14.34 -1.08 6.27
CA CYS A 150 13.50 -0.37 5.33
C CYS A 150 12.05 -0.37 5.81
N ILE A 151 11.38 0.78 5.81
CA ILE A 151 9.93 0.86 6.02
C ILE A 151 9.24 1.02 4.68
N VAL A 152 8.17 0.25 4.45
CA VAL A 152 7.38 0.28 3.21
C VAL A 152 5.87 0.24 3.48
N ASN A 153 5.08 0.98 2.71
CA ASN A 153 3.61 1.08 2.83
C ASN A 153 2.91 -0.18 2.29
N ALA A 154 1.96 -0.82 2.97
CA ALA A 154 1.32 -2.06 2.52
C ALA A 154 0.26 -1.87 1.40
N ARG A 155 -0.32 -0.68 1.25
CA ARG A 155 -1.39 -0.36 0.29
C ARG A 155 -0.82 0.09 -1.06
N ASN A 156 -1.38 -0.49 -2.12
CA ASN A 156 -1.08 -0.25 -3.54
C ASN A 156 0.35 -0.57 -4.04
N ASN A 157 0.41 -1.15 -5.24
CA ASN A 157 1.64 -1.55 -5.94
C ASN A 157 2.09 -0.52 -7.01
N VAL A 158 1.67 0.75 -6.92
CA VAL A 158 1.81 1.74 -8.00
C VAL A 158 2.69 2.91 -7.54
N PHE A 159 3.71 3.25 -8.35
CA PHE A 159 4.79 4.19 -8.03
C PHE A 159 4.81 5.40 -8.98
N SER A 160 5.21 6.57 -8.47
CA SER A 160 5.62 7.77 -9.21
C SER A 160 7.14 7.94 -9.10
N THR A 161 7.83 8.23 -10.20
CA THR A 161 9.30 8.13 -10.37
C THR A 161 10.12 9.33 -9.89
N GLU A 162 9.59 10.16 -8.99
CA GLU A 162 10.23 11.43 -8.64
C GLU A 162 10.20 11.70 -7.13
N ASN A 163 11.05 11.04 -6.34
CA ASN A 163 11.50 11.61 -5.06
C ASN A 163 12.92 11.15 -4.65
N GLN A 164 13.64 12.05 -3.97
CA GLN A 164 15.02 11.83 -3.51
C GLN A 164 15.03 10.91 -2.28
N ASN A 165 15.78 9.81 -2.37
CA ASN A 165 15.92 8.83 -1.30
C ASN A 165 17.37 8.74 -0.79
N ASN A 166 17.56 8.30 0.46
CA ASN A 166 18.84 8.20 1.15
C ASN A 166 19.63 6.95 0.68
N ALA A 167 20.04 6.95 -0.59
CA ALA A 167 20.44 5.76 -1.36
C ALA A 167 21.73 5.04 -0.91
N ASP A 168 22.55 5.60 -0.02
CA ASP A 168 23.86 5.04 0.33
C ASP A 168 23.78 3.71 1.11
N ILE A 169 22.69 3.48 1.86
CA ILE A 169 22.44 2.22 2.58
C ILE A 169 22.09 1.08 1.60
N PHE A 170 21.49 1.41 0.46
CA PHE A 170 20.91 0.45 -0.47
C PHE A 170 21.94 -0.29 -1.33
N ASP A 171 23.04 0.36 -1.72
CA ASP A 171 24.02 -0.20 -2.67
C ASP A 171 24.57 -1.58 -2.25
N SER A 172 24.68 -1.83 -0.95
CA SER A 172 25.16 -3.12 -0.42
C SER A 172 24.14 -4.26 -0.50
N TYR A 173 22.85 -3.95 -0.69
CA TYR A 173 21.73 -4.89 -0.73
C TYR A 173 21.06 -4.98 -2.11
N ASN A 174 21.59 -4.21 -3.07
CA ASN A 174 21.15 -4.15 -4.46
C ASN A 174 21.59 -5.38 -5.28
N THR A 175 21.31 -6.59 -4.79
CA THR A 175 21.63 -7.83 -5.50
C THR A 175 20.65 -8.14 -6.64
N LEU A 176 19.56 -7.37 -6.77
CA LEU A 176 18.41 -7.66 -7.64
C LEU A 176 17.85 -6.43 -8.38
N GLU A 177 18.68 -5.54 -8.91
CA GLU A 177 18.26 -4.45 -9.83
C GLU A 177 17.23 -3.45 -9.23
N ASN A 178 17.54 -2.87 -8.07
CA ASN A 178 16.68 -1.89 -7.39
C ASN A 178 15.33 -2.48 -6.93
N GLN A 179 15.33 -3.74 -6.51
CA GLN A 179 14.15 -4.44 -6.03
C GLN A 179 14.31 -4.86 -4.57
N ILE A 180 13.26 -4.71 -3.77
CA ILE A 180 13.13 -5.34 -2.45
C ILE A 180 12.20 -6.54 -2.58
N LYS A 181 12.67 -7.71 -2.16
CA LYS A 181 11.92 -8.96 -2.15
C LYS A 181 11.93 -9.55 -0.75
N PHE A 182 10.73 -9.81 -0.23
CA PHE A 182 10.53 -10.42 1.06
C PHE A 182 9.36 -11.39 1.01
N LYS A 183 9.29 -12.31 1.98
CA LYS A 183 8.16 -13.21 2.15
C LYS A 183 7.36 -12.79 3.37
N SER A 184 6.05 -12.73 3.22
CA SER A 184 5.11 -12.63 4.33
C SER A 184 3.96 -13.59 4.07
N CYS A 185 3.56 -14.38 5.08
CA CYS A 185 2.50 -15.38 4.96
C CYS A 185 2.58 -16.30 3.73
N ASN A 186 3.78 -16.81 3.43
CA ASN A 186 4.08 -17.67 2.27
C ASN A 186 3.87 -17.02 0.90
N ILE A 187 3.64 -15.72 0.84
CA ILE A 187 3.56 -14.93 -0.39
C ILE A 187 4.87 -14.15 -0.52
N THR A 188 5.48 -14.22 -1.70
CA THR A 188 6.64 -13.39 -2.02
C THR A 188 6.15 -12.04 -2.54
N PHE A 189 6.49 -10.97 -1.83
CA PHE A 189 6.28 -9.61 -2.27
C PHE A 189 7.53 -9.13 -3.00
N THR A 190 7.33 -8.43 -4.12
CA THR A 190 8.42 -7.79 -4.88
C THR A 190 8.04 -6.33 -5.07
N ARG A 191 8.94 -5.44 -4.65
CA ARG A 191 8.80 -4.00 -4.82
C ARG A 191 9.93 -3.48 -5.66
N ASN A 192 9.59 -2.72 -6.68
CA ASN A 192 10.54 -2.13 -7.62
C ASN A 192 10.66 -0.64 -7.33
N GLY A 193 11.87 -0.10 -7.44
CA GLY A 193 12.12 1.32 -7.23
C GLY A 193 12.29 1.70 -5.76
N THR A 194 12.59 2.97 -5.53
CA THR A 194 12.93 3.51 -4.21
C THR A 194 11.86 4.43 -3.64
N ASP A 195 10.86 4.85 -4.42
CA ASP A 195 9.84 5.78 -3.93
C ASP A 195 8.94 5.10 -2.89
N GLY A 196 8.54 5.83 -1.85
CA GLY A 196 7.75 5.28 -0.73
C GLY A 196 8.49 4.29 0.17
N HIS A 197 9.83 4.19 0.06
CA HIS A 197 10.69 3.41 0.94
C HIS A 197 11.50 4.34 1.84
N TYR A 198 11.54 4.06 3.14
CA TYR A 198 12.44 4.76 4.05
C TYR A 198 13.54 3.82 4.54
N PHE A 199 14.78 4.04 4.08
CA PHE A 199 15.95 3.27 4.46
C PHE A 199 16.68 3.92 5.63
N PHE A 200 17.09 3.09 6.60
CA PHE A 200 17.79 3.57 7.78
C PHE A 200 18.64 2.46 8.42
N ARG A 201 19.57 2.88 9.27
CA ARG A 201 20.45 2.01 10.03
C ARG A 201 20.19 2.16 11.53
N VAL A 202 20.29 1.06 12.27
CA VAL A 202 20.23 1.05 13.74
C VAL A 202 21.58 0.57 14.28
N GLN A 203 22.25 1.35 15.13
CA GLN A 203 23.56 1.05 15.73
C GLN A 203 23.69 1.50 17.18
#